data_AF-A0A845L4R2-F1
#
_entry.id   AF-A0A845L4R2-F1
#
_cell.length_a   1.000
_cell.length_b   1.000
_cell.length_c   1.000
_cell.angle_alpha   90.00
_cell.angle_beta   90.00
_cell.angle_gamma   90.00
#
_symmetry.space_group_name_H-M   'P 1'
#
loop_
_entity.id
_entity.type
_entity.pdbx_description
1 polymer ?
#
loop_
_entity_poly.entity_id
_entity_poly.type
_entity_poly.pdbx_seq_one_letter_code
_entity_poly.pdbx_strand_id
1 'polypeptide(L)'
;MRGMNHMCYYGKNAYQCPYFANIPMYPAYYLNQHPVQYLPYAEEAKAYPPINLRDYGKEPFVVNIEEATKQNNTFRIALWTGNHLQLTLMSINVGDDIGLEIHPNTDQFIRIEEGQGLIQMGDRKERLDFQAYVRDDFAFIIPAGKWHNLINTGNIPLKLYSIYAPPQHPYGTVHVTKADALAAE
;
A
#
# COMPACT_ATOMS: atom_id res chain seq x y z
N MET A 1 39.65 -4.38 -17.08
CA MET A 1 38.68 -5.49 -17.13
C MET A 1 37.31 -4.90 -17.44
N ARG A 2 36.73 -5.28 -18.59
CA ARG A 2 35.43 -4.76 -19.06
C ARG A 2 34.31 -5.46 -18.29
N GLY A 3 33.44 -4.68 -17.64
CA GLY A 3 32.29 -5.18 -16.90
C GLY A 3 31.26 -5.80 -17.84
N MET A 4 30.78 -7.00 -17.51
CA MET A 4 29.63 -7.62 -18.19
C MET A 4 28.35 -7.10 -17.54
N ASN A 5 27.71 -6.13 -18.20
CA ASN A 5 26.41 -5.62 -17.81
C ASN A 5 25.34 -6.69 -18.07
N HIS A 6 24.65 -7.11 -17.02
CA HIS A 6 23.47 -7.97 -17.15
C HIS A 6 22.25 -7.13 -17.54
N MET A 7 21.53 -7.60 -18.56
CA MET A 7 20.32 -6.96 -19.08
C MET A 7 19.09 -7.74 -18.61
N CYS A 8 18.13 -7.01 -18.06
CA CYS A 8 16.82 -7.50 -17.69
C CYS A 8 15.82 -7.11 -18.80
N TYR A 9 14.93 -8.03 -19.20
CA TYR A 9 13.96 -7.81 -20.28
C TYR A 9 12.55 -7.65 -19.70
N TYR A 10 11.83 -6.62 -20.15
CA TYR A 10 10.39 -6.45 -19.91
C TYR A 10 9.72 -6.15 -21.25
N GLY A 11 9.02 -7.14 -21.81
CA GLY A 11 8.65 -7.12 -23.24
C GLY A 11 9.88 -7.14 -24.17
N LYS A 12 9.78 -6.54 -25.36
CA LYS A 12 10.87 -6.53 -26.38
C LYS A 12 12.04 -5.57 -26.09
N ASN A 13 12.05 -4.85 -24.97
CA ASN A 13 13.12 -3.90 -24.65
C ASN A 13 13.79 -4.24 -23.32
N ALA A 14 15.07 -3.91 -23.24
CA ALA A 14 15.97 -4.37 -22.19
C ALA A 14 16.63 -3.21 -21.45
N TYR A 15 16.72 -3.33 -20.13
CA TYR A 15 17.23 -2.32 -19.22
C TYR A 15 18.29 -2.91 -18.26
N GLN A 16 19.19 -2.05 -17.78
CA GLN A 16 20.22 -2.42 -16.79
C GLN A 16 19.63 -2.40 -15.39
N CYS A 17 19.75 -3.52 -14.67
CA CYS A 17 19.31 -3.68 -13.28
C CYS A 17 20.41 -3.24 -12.29
N PRO A 18 20.19 -2.22 -11.44
CA PRO A 18 21.23 -1.69 -10.55
C PRO A 18 21.35 -2.39 -9.18
N TYR A 19 20.52 -3.37 -8.84
CA TYR A 19 20.42 -3.90 -7.48
C TYR A 19 21.13 -5.23 -7.18
N PHE A 20 21.84 -5.83 -8.15
CA PHE A 20 22.67 -7.02 -7.88
C PHE A 20 24.14 -6.64 -7.77
N ALA A 21 24.51 -6.02 -6.66
CA ALA A 21 25.91 -5.83 -6.31
C ALA A 21 26.18 -6.45 -4.93
N ASN A 22 27.08 -7.44 -4.92
CA ASN A 22 27.76 -8.05 -3.78
C ASN A 22 27.10 -9.25 -3.10
N ILE A 23 27.28 -10.43 -3.71
CA ILE A 23 27.47 -11.67 -2.94
C ILE A 23 28.98 -11.99 -3.00
N PRO A 24 29.69 -12.15 -1.88
CA PRO A 24 31.10 -12.55 -1.88
C PRO A 24 31.23 -13.99 -2.38
N MET A 25 31.86 -14.14 -3.54
CA MET A 25 32.14 -15.44 -4.17
C MET A 25 33.27 -16.14 -3.41
N TYR A 26 32.95 -17.10 -2.55
CA TYR A 26 33.95 -17.97 -1.95
C TYR A 26 34.51 -18.96 -3.00
N PRO A 27 35.81 -19.29 -2.97
CA PRO A 27 36.41 -20.16 -3.98
C PRO A 27 35.97 -21.64 -3.82
N ALA A 28 35.78 -22.29 -4.97
CA ALA A 28 35.09 -23.58 -5.14
C ALA A 28 35.75 -24.83 -4.50
N TYR A 29 36.79 -24.70 -3.67
CA TYR A 29 37.47 -25.87 -3.07
C TYR A 29 36.89 -26.31 -1.71
N TYR A 30 35.93 -25.56 -1.14
CA TYR A 30 35.27 -25.92 0.12
C TYR A 30 34.05 -26.85 -0.02
N LEU A 31 33.63 -27.19 -1.25
CA LEU A 31 32.41 -27.95 -1.48
C LEU A 31 32.53 -29.48 -1.26
N ASN A 32 33.67 -29.98 -0.80
CA ASN A 32 33.99 -31.42 -0.90
C ASN A 32 33.93 -32.21 0.44
N GLN A 33 33.28 -31.70 1.48
CA GLN A 33 33.27 -32.40 2.79
C GLN A 33 31.90 -32.59 3.47
N HIS A 34 30.78 -32.17 2.89
CA HIS A 34 29.46 -32.42 3.49
C HIS A 34 28.47 -32.90 2.44
N PRO A 35 27.71 -33.99 2.69
CA PRO A 35 26.86 -34.59 1.69
C PRO A 35 25.68 -33.66 1.43
N VAL A 36 25.61 -33.10 0.22
CA VAL A 36 24.43 -32.36 -0.25
C VAL A 36 23.32 -33.37 -0.50
N GLN A 37 22.49 -33.60 0.51
CA GLN A 37 21.23 -34.29 0.34
C GLN A 37 20.15 -33.29 -0.09
N TYR A 38 19.61 -33.52 -1.30
CA TYR A 38 18.27 -33.12 -1.79
C TYR A 38 17.98 -31.60 -1.88
N LEU A 39 18.00 -30.99 -3.08
CA LEU A 39 16.88 -30.82 -4.05
C LEU A 39 15.77 -29.85 -3.58
N PRO A 40 14.93 -29.28 -4.46
CA PRO A 40 15.13 -28.73 -5.81
C PRO A 40 14.50 -27.32 -5.95
N TYR A 41 15.14 -26.39 -6.67
CA TYR A 41 14.55 -25.08 -6.99
C TYR A 41 13.56 -25.22 -8.16
N ALA A 42 12.36 -25.68 -7.83
CA ALA A 42 11.16 -25.38 -8.59
C ALA A 42 10.29 -24.51 -7.67
N GLU A 43 10.48 -23.19 -7.73
CA GLU A 43 9.66 -22.24 -6.99
C GLU A 43 8.28 -22.18 -7.66
N GLU A 44 7.40 -23.09 -7.25
CA GLU A 44 5.97 -22.82 -7.30
C GLU A 44 5.73 -21.48 -6.59
N ALA A 45 5.15 -20.51 -7.29
CA ALA A 45 4.66 -19.27 -6.70
C ALA A 45 3.64 -19.62 -5.62
N LYS A 46 4.10 -19.82 -4.38
CA LYS A 46 3.22 -20.03 -3.24
C LYS A 46 2.47 -18.72 -3.03
N ALA A 47 1.23 -18.68 -3.52
CA ALA A 47 0.26 -17.67 -3.14
C ALA A 47 0.27 -17.56 -1.61
N TYR A 48 0.59 -16.39 -1.08
CA TYR A 48 0.44 -16.13 0.34
C TYR A 48 -1.03 -16.35 0.69
N PRO A 49 -1.35 -17.13 1.75
CA PRO A 49 -2.73 -17.29 2.15
C PRO A 49 -3.34 -15.91 2.47
N PRO A 50 -4.62 -15.66 2.13
CA PRO A 50 -5.30 -14.42 2.48
C PRO A 50 -5.14 -14.10 3.97
N ILE A 51 -4.88 -12.83 4.28
CA ILE A 51 -4.76 -12.40 5.67
C ILE A 51 -6.16 -12.35 6.31
N ASN A 52 -6.24 -12.62 7.62
CA ASN A 52 -7.43 -12.27 8.38
C ASN A 52 -7.46 -10.74 8.60
N LEU A 53 -8.42 -10.05 7.98
CA LEU A 53 -8.56 -8.60 8.09
C LEU A 53 -9.14 -8.22 9.45
N ARG A 54 -8.27 -7.72 10.32
CA ARG A 54 -8.56 -7.19 11.66
C ARG A 54 -7.45 -6.24 12.07
N ASP A 55 -7.69 -5.45 13.11
CA ASP A 55 -6.64 -4.61 13.70
C ASP A 55 -5.68 -5.48 14.53
N TYR A 56 -4.40 -5.50 14.14
CA TYR A 56 -3.33 -6.23 14.83
C TYR A 56 -2.69 -5.43 15.99
N GLY A 57 -3.13 -4.19 16.22
CA GLY A 57 -2.75 -3.40 17.39
C GLY A 57 -1.29 -2.98 17.39
N LYS A 58 -0.64 -2.94 18.56
CA LYS A 58 0.73 -2.45 18.72
C LYS A 58 1.81 -3.53 18.52
N GLU A 59 1.41 -4.69 18.05
CA GLU A 59 2.29 -5.85 17.93
C GLU A 59 3.21 -5.75 16.70
N PRO A 60 4.41 -6.37 16.72
CA PRO A 60 5.23 -6.54 15.54
C PRO A 60 4.43 -7.21 14.42
N PHE A 61 4.44 -6.60 13.22
CA PHE A 61 3.54 -6.99 12.14
C PHE A 61 4.24 -6.97 10.78
N VAL A 62 4.02 -8.03 10.00
CA VAL A 62 4.48 -8.17 8.61
C VAL A 62 3.30 -8.69 7.79
N VAL A 63 3.05 -8.08 6.65
CA VAL A 63 1.94 -8.42 5.76
C VAL A 63 2.32 -8.16 4.31
N ASN A 64 1.79 -8.95 3.39
CA ASN A 64 1.71 -8.55 1.99
C ASN A 64 0.60 -7.49 1.86
N ILE A 65 0.98 -6.22 1.90
CA ILE A 65 0.03 -5.10 1.97
C ILE A 65 -0.78 -4.94 0.67
N GLU A 66 -0.20 -5.27 -0.49
CA GLU A 66 -0.89 -5.25 -1.78
C GLU A 66 -2.09 -6.21 -1.73
N GLU A 67 -1.84 -7.48 -1.41
CA GLU A 67 -2.88 -8.51 -1.33
C GLU A 67 -3.92 -8.19 -0.25
N ALA A 68 -3.49 -7.73 0.93
CA ALA A 68 -4.41 -7.34 2.00
C ALA A 68 -5.34 -6.19 1.56
N THR A 69 -4.79 -5.20 0.85
CA THR A 69 -5.54 -4.04 0.36
C THR A 69 -6.54 -4.45 -0.72
N LYS A 70 -6.12 -5.26 -1.70
CA LYS A 70 -6.98 -5.76 -2.78
C LYS A 70 -8.08 -6.69 -2.25
N GLN A 71 -7.78 -7.49 -1.23
CA GLN A 71 -8.74 -8.36 -0.54
C GLN A 71 -9.86 -7.58 0.19
N ASN A 72 -9.58 -6.37 0.69
CA ASN A 72 -10.55 -5.60 1.46
C ASN A 72 -11.72 -5.10 0.60
N ASN A 73 -12.95 -5.35 1.05
CA ASN A 73 -14.18 -4.83 0.45
C ASN A 73 -14.96 -3.87 1.35
N THR A 74 -14.46 -3.57 2.55
CA THR A 74 -15.06 -2.58 3.44
C THR A 74 -14.66 -1.17 3.00
N PHE A 75 -15.53 -0.19 3.26
CA PHE A 75 -15.18 1.22 3.04
C PHE A 75 -13.93 1.60 3.85
N ARG A 76 -13.85 1.18 5.11
CA ARG A 76 -12.67 1.38 5.97
C ARG A 76 -12.52 0.24 6.95
N ILE A 77 -11.32 -0.32 7.06
CA ILE A 77 -10.95 -1.23 8.14
C ILE A 77 -9.58 -0.87 8.70
N ALA A 78 -9.46 -0.76 10.01
CA ALA A 78 -8.15 -0.66 10.67
C ALA A 78 -7.43 -2.01 10.59
N LEU A 79 -6.24 -2.02 10.01
CA LEU A 79 -5.38 -3.20 9.95
C LEU A 79 -4.35 -3.18 11.09
N TRP A 80 -3.87 -2.01 11.50
CA TRP A 80 -2.91 -1.88 12.59
C TRP A 80 -3.01 -0.50 13.24
N THR A 81 -3.21 -0.43 14.55
CA THR A 81 -3.31 0.83 15.30
C THR A 81 -2.26 0.89 16.42
N GLY A 82 -1.29 1.79 16.25
CA GLY A 82 -0.19 2.04 17.17
C GLY A 82 -0.42 3.21 18.12
N ASN A 83 0.66 3.64 18.78
CA ASN A 83 0.67 4.91 19.52
C ASN A 83 0.91 6.14 18.63
N HIS A 84 1.57 5.96 17.49
CA HIS A 84 2.09 7.05 16.67
C HIS A 84 1.65 6.99 15.21
N LEU A 85 1.12 5.86 14.77
CA LEU A 85 0.55 5.73 13.44
C LEU A 85 -0.59 4.71 13.44
N GLN A 86 -1.48 4.83 12.45
CA GLN A 86 -2.53 3.86 12.17
C GLN A 86 -2.55 3.53 10.68
N LEU A 87 -2.64 2.25 10.36
CA LEU A 87 -2.81 1.72 9.01
C LEU A 87 -4.25 1.26 8.82
N THR A 88 -4.94 1.82 7.83
CA THR A 88 -6.27 1.39 7.40
C THR A 88 -6.25 0.91 5.95
N LEU A 89 -7.20 0.05 5.60
CA LEU A 89 -7.50 -0.34 4.23
C LEU A 89 -8.86 0.23 3.84
N MET A 90 -9.01 0.62 2.58
CA MET A 90 -10.26 1.16 2.06
C MET A 90 -10.58 0.61 0.68
N SER A 91 -11.87 0.48 0.41
CA SER A 91 -12.44 0.15 -0.90
C SER A 91 -13.53 1.14 -1.22
N ILE A 92 -13.27 2.04 -2.17
CA ILE A 92 -14.22 3.08 -2.57
C ILE A 92 -14.94 2.62 -3.83
N ASN A 93 -16.27 2.52 -3.80
CA ASN A 93 -17.03 2.07 -4.96
C ASN A 93 -16.92 3.04 -6.14
N VAL A 94 -17.34 2.57 -7.31
CA VAL A 94 -17.38 3.38 -8.53
C VAL A 94 -18.27 4.60 -8.33
N GLY A 95 -17.74 5.79 -8.61
CA GLY A 95 -18.46 7.06 -8.48
C GLY A 95 -18.59 7.58 -7.04
N ASP A 96 -18.20 6.79 -6.03
CA ASP A 96 -18.10 7.26 -4.66
C ASP A 96 -16.80 8.04 -4.42
N ASP A 97 -16.77 8.78 -3.31
CA ASP A 97 -15.58 9.42 -2.76
C ASP A 97 -15.40 9.07 -1.28
N ILE A 98 -14.24 9.41 -0.72
CA ILE A 98 -14.02 9.30 0.74
C ILE A 98 -14.99 10.22 1.48
N GLY A 99 -15.12 11.46 1.01
CA GLY A 99 -15.78 12.55 1.72
C GLY A 99 -14.79 13.69 1.93
N LEU A 100 -15.31 14.92 1.94
CA LEU A 100 -14.47 16.09 2.17
C LEU A 100 -14.13 16.20 3.66
N GLU A 101 -12.86 15.94 3.98
CA GLU A 101 -12.36 15.88 5.36
C GLU A 101 -11.19 16.87 5.58
N ILE A 102 -10.84 17.07 6.86
CA ILE A 102 -9.65 17.81 7.30
C ILE A 102 -9.15 17.21 8.62
N HIS A 103 -7.84 17.01 8.75
CA HIS A 103 -7.23 16.60 10.00
C HIS A 103 -6.22 17.67 10.46
N PRO A 104 -6.53 18.47 11.52
CA PRO A 104 -5.69 19.61 11.89
C PRO A 104 -4.33 19.22 12.47
N ASN A 105 -4.20 18.00 13.00
CA ASN A 105 -3.00 17.57 13.74
C ASN A 105 -2.40 16.26 13.22
N THR A 106 -2.87 15.76 12.08
CA THR A 106 -2.52 14.43 11.56
C THR A 106 -2.11 14.55 10.10
N ASP A 107 -0.88 14.14 9.81
CA ASP A 107 -0.47 13.90 8.44
C ASP A 107 -1.02 12.54 7.99
N GLN A 108 -1.36 12.43 6.71
CA GLN A 108 -1.87 11.21 6.13
C GLN A 108 -1.11 10.86 4.86
N PHE A 109 -0.69 9.60 4.77
CA PHE A 109 -0.15 9.00 3.56
C PHE A 109 -1.19 8.06 2.97
N ILE A 110 -1.35 8.07 1.65
CA ILE A 110 -2.23 7.13 0.93
C ILE A 110 -1.46 6.53 -0.23
N ARG A 111 -1.60 5.22 -0.44
CA ARG A 111 -1.15 4.52 -1.66
C ARG A 111 -2.31 3.78 -2.30
N ILE A 112 -2.40 3.89 -3.62
CA ILE A 112 -3.36 3.18 -4.45
C ILE A 112 -2.75 1.85 -4.90
N GLU A 113 -3.47 0.75 -4.70
CA GLU A 113 -3.09 -0.61 -5.10
C GLU A 113 -3.94 -1.14 -6.26
N GLU A 114 -5.13 -0.58 -6.51
CA GLU A 114 -5.95 -0.93 -7.67
C GLU A 114 -6.96 0.19 -7.99
N GLY A 115 -7.18 0.46 -9.28
CA GLY A 115 -8.15 1.45 -9.74
C GLY A 115 -7.53 2.82 -10.04
N GLN A 116 -8.39 3.83 -10.18
CA GLN A 116 -7.99 5.21 -10.47
C GLN A 116 -8.93 6.22 -9.82
N GLY A 117 -8.42 7.41 -9.52
CA GLY A 117 -9.17 8.45 -8.85
C GLY A 117 -8.66 9.87 -9.12
N LEU A 118 -9.34 10.84 -8.52
CA LEU A 118 -8.96 12.24 -8.50
C LEU A 118 -8.81 12.67 -7.04
N ILE A 119 -7.58 13.02 -6.63
CA ILE A 119 -7.32 13.63 -5.33
C ILE A 119 -7.42 15.14 -5.46
N GLN A 120 -8.13 15.76 -4.52
CA GLN A 120 -8.30 17.20 -4.41
C GLN A 120 -7.84 17.65 -3.02
N MET A 121 -7.07 18.74 -2.94
CA MET A 121 -6.60 19.30 -1.68
C MET A 121 -6.60 20.83 -1.70
N GLY A 122 -6.70 21.47 -0.54
CA GLY A 122 -6.56 22.91 -0.42
C GLY A 122 -6.60 23.44 1.02
N ASP A 123 -6.26 24.72 1.18
CA ASP A 123 -6.30 25.41 2.48
C ASP A 123 -7.72 25.80 2.92
N ARG A 124 -8.69 25.77 2.02
CA ARG A 124 -10.07 26.22 2.29
C ARG A 124 -11.07 25.18 1.79
N LYS A 125 -12.09 24.91 2.58
CA LYS A 125 -13.13 23.93 2.27
C LYS A 125 -13.79 24.17 0.92
N GLU A 126 -14.03 25.43 0.59
CA GLU A 126 -14.71 25.85 -0.65
C GLU A 126 -13.76 26.00 -1.85
N ARG A 127 -12.45 25.80 -1.67
CA ARG A 127 -11.45 25.93 -2.74
C ARG A 127 -10.32 24.91 -2.59
N LEU A 128 -10.48 23.78 -3.27
CA LEU A 128 -9.46 22.74 -3.45
C LEU A 128 -8.65 23.04 -4.73
N ASP A 129 -7.57 23.80 -4.56
CA ASP A 129 -6.73 24.33 -5.63
C ASP A 129 -5.71 23.31 -6.17
N PHE A 130 -5.34 22.32 -5.37
CA PHE A 130 -4.57 21.18 -5.83
C PHE A 130 -5.50 20.06 -6.31
N GLN A 131 -5.28 19.58 -7.54
CA GLN A 131 -5.98 18.41 -8.07
C GLN A 131 -5.03 17.55 -8.90
N ALA A 132 -5.07 16.23 -8.70
CA ALA A 132 -4.25 15.29 -9.47
C ALA A 132 -4.99 13.97 -9.73
N TYR A 133 -4.84 13.43 -10.94
CA TYR A 133 -5.27 12.07 -11.21
C TYR A 133 -4.28 11.08 -10.61
N VAL A 134 -4.79 10.06 -9.94
CA VAL A 134 -4.02 8.99 -9.31
C VAL A 134 -4.51 7.64 -9.81
N ARG A 135 -3.65 6.64 -9.78
CA ARG A 135 -3.92 5.27 -10.22
C ARG A 135 -3.02 4.30 -9.47
N ASP A 136 -3.13 3.02 -9.77
CA ASP A 136 -2.22 1.99 -9.29
C ASP A 136 -0.74 2.44 -9.30
N ASP A 137 -0.01 2.04 -8.26
CA ASP A 137 1.34 2.47 -7.87
C ASP A 137 1.52 3.94 -7.43
N PHE A 138 0.49 4.77 -7.44
CA PHE A 138 0.62 6.16 -6.97
C PHE A 138 0.49 6.22 -5.44
N ALA A 139 1.32 7.08 -4.85
CA ALA A 139 1.16 7.52 -3.48
C ALA A 139 1.07 9.05 -3.40
N PHE A 140 0.40 9.55 -2.38
CA PHE A 140 0.32 10.97 -2.10
C PHE A 140 0.22 11.22 -0.59
N ILE A 141 0.59 12.43 -0.21
CA ILE A 141 0.64 12.88 1.18
C ILE A 141 -0.34 14.03 1.33
N ILE A 142 -1.16 13.96 2.37
CA ILE A 142 -2.06 15.01 2.82
C ILE A 142 -1.45 15.58 4.10
N PRO A 143 -0.86 16.78 4.05
CA PRO A 143 -0.36 17.46 5.24
C PRO A 143 -1.51 17.83 6.19
N ALA A 144 -1.22 17.83 7.48
CA ALA A 144 -2.14 18.29 8.51
C ALA A 144 -2.67 19.69 8.18
N GLY A 145 -3.98 19.87 8.39
CA GLY A 145 -4.69 21.13 8.13
C GLY A 145 -5.13 21.35 6.67
N LYS A 146 -4.87 20.42 5.75
CA LYS A 146 -5.41 20.49 4.38
C LYS A 146 -6.80 19.86 4.31
N TRP A 147 -7.75 20.59 3.74
CA TRP A 147 -8.99 20.01 3.26
C TRP A 147 -8.66 19.08 2.10
N HIS A 148 -9.27 17.90 2.07
CA HIS A 148 -8.97 16.90 1.04
C HIS A 148 -10.15 15.98 0.75
N ASN A 149 -10.20 15.46 -0.47
CA ASN A 149 -11.15 14.42 -0.89
C ASN A 149 -10.54 13.57 -2.01
N LEU A 150 -10.82 12.27 -2.01
CA LEU A 150 -10.44 11.34 -3.07
C LEU A 150 -11.69 10.75 -3.70
N ILE A 151 -11.88 10.99 -4.99
CA ILE A 151 -13.03 10.53 -5.76
C ILE A 151 -12.61 9.35 -6.65
N ASN A 152 -13.35 8.25 -6.63
CA ASN A 152 -13.14 7.16 -7.57
C ASN A 152 -13.71 7.56 -8.95
N THR A 153 -12.80 7.75 -9.92
CA THR A 153 -13.13 8.13 -11.31
C THR A 153 -13.02 6.95 -12.28
N GLY A 154 -12.77 5.75 -11.77
CA GLY A 154 -12.67 4.51 -12.52
C GLY A 154 -14.01 3.82 -12.75
N ASN A 155 -13.94 2.60 -13.25
CA ASN A 155 -15.07 1.69 -13.50
C ASN A 155 -15.02 0.42 -12.62
N ILE A 156 -14.08 0.37 -11.68
CA ILE A 156 -13.93 -0.68 -10.65
C ILE A 156 -13.74 -0.01 -9.28
N PRO A 157 -13.90 -0.75 -8.16
CA PRO A 157 -13.56 -0.22 -6.84
C PRO A 157 -12.11 0.27 -6.77
N LEU A 158 -11.89 1.41 -6.13
CA LEU A 158 -10.58 1.96 -5.86
C LEU A 158 -10.05 1.37 -4.55
N LYS A 159 -9.00 0.55 -4.64
CA LYS A 159 -8.36 -0.12 -3.50
C LYS A 159 -7.14 0.67 -3.06
N LEU A 160 -7.11 1.02 -1.78
CA LEU A 160 -6.02 1.79 -1.20
C LEU A 160 -5.80 1.42 0.26
N TYR A 161 -4.61 1.73 0.74
CA TYR A 161 -4.36 1.80 2.17
C TYR A 161 -3.96 3.22 2.57
N SER A 162 -4.27 3.57 3.81
CA SER A 162 -3.94 4.86 4.38
C SER A 162 -3.14 4.70 5.68
N ILE A 163 -2.14 5.55 5.86
CA ILE A 163 -1.37 5.67 7.10
C ILE A 163 -1.62 7.05 7.68
N TYR A 164 -2.17 7.11 8.89
CA TYR A 164 -2.36 8.33 9.67
C TYR A 164 -1.24 8.43 10.70
N ALA A 165 -0.69 9.63 10.92
CA ALA A 165 0.28 9.90 11.98
C ALA A 165 0.00 11.26 12.66
N PRO A 166 -0.51 11.30 13.91
CA PRO A 166 -0.87 10.17 14.79
C PRO A 166 -2.13 9.40 14.32
N PRO A 167 -2.53 8.30 15.01
CA PRO A 167 -3.77 7.57 14.71
C PRO A 167 -5.01 8.48 14.68
N GLN A 168 -5.94 8.21 13.76
CA GLN A 168 -7.15 9.02 13.57
C GLN A 168 -8.42 8.32 14.09
N HIS A 169 -8.56 7.01 13.87
CA HIS A 169 -9.74 6.23 14.24
C HIS A 169 -9.48 5.35 15.47
N PRO A 170 -10.53 4.92 16.20
CA PRO A 170 -10.39 3.93 17.27
C PRO A 170 -9.74 2.61 16.81
N TYR A 171 -9.10 1.91 17.75
CA TYR A 171 -8.62 0.54 17.51
C TYR A 171 -9.78 -0.37 17.09
N GLY A 172 -9.56 -1.20 16.06
CA GLY A 172 -10.56 -2.15 15.59
C GLY A 172 -11.71 -1.53 14.78
N THR A 173 -11.58 -0.28 14.31
CA THR A 173 -12.58 0.35 13.44
C THR A 173 -12.85 -0.49 12.20
N VAL A 174 -14.13 -0.75 11.94
CA VAL A 174 -14.64 -1.33 10.69
C VAL A 174 -15.88 -0.55 10.28
N HIS A 175 -15.81 0.09 9.12
CA HIS A 175 -16.94 0.71 8.44
C HIS A 175 -17.17 -0.07 7.16
N VAL A 176 -18.23 -0.88 7.13
CA VAL A 176 -18.54 -1.72 5.95
C VAL A 176 -18.90 -0.82 4.78
N THR A 177 -19.69 0.22 5.04
CA THR A 177 -20.15 1.19 4.06
C THR A 177 -19.65 2.59 4.37
N LYS A 178 -19.70 3.46 3.35
CA LYS A 178 -19.47 4.90 3.52
C LYS A 178 -20.46 5.53 4.51
N ALA A 179 -21.72 5.09 4.51
CA ALA A 179 -22.72 5.59 5.43
C ALA A 179 -22.37 5.29 6.90
N ASP A 180 -21.80 4.11 7.18
CA ASP A 180 -21.32 3.76 8.52
C ASP A 180 -20.18 4.68 8.95
N ALA A 181 -19.26 5.02 8.03
CA ALA A 181 -18.16 5.94 8.30
C ALA A 181 -18.67 7.36 8.61
N LEU A 182 -19.59 7.89 7.79
CA LEU A 182 -20.18 9.21 8.00
C LEU A 182 -21.00 9.30 9.30
N ALA A 183 -21.57 8.19 9.76
CA ALA A 183 -22.30 8.15 11.03
C ALA A 183 -21.38 8.11 12.27
N ALA A 184 -20.10 7.79 12.08
CA ALA A 184 -19.10 7.64 13.15
C ALA A 184 -18.16 8.85 13.29
N GLU A 185 -18.22 9.82 12.37
CA GLU A 185 -17.44 11.07 12.36
C GLU A 185 -18.22 12.25 12.96
#